data_AF-A0A917MPJ0-F1
#
_entry.id   AF-A0A917MPJ0-F1
#
_cell.length_a   1.000
_cell.length_b   1.000
_cell.length_c   1.000
_cell.angle_alpha   90.00
_cell.angle_beta   90.00
_cell.angle_gamma   90.00
#
_symmetry.space_group_name_H-M   'P 1'
#
loop_
_entity.id
_entity.type
_entity.pdbx_description
1 polymer ?
#
loop_
_entity_poly.entity_id
_entity_poly.type
_entity_poly.pdbx_seq_one_letter_code
_entity_poly.pdbx_strand_id
1 'polypeptide(L)'
;MAAIALSLTALGLIMVLSASSVEQIAAGASPFTQVQRQAIFAVIGVVGMVALSFMPVTWYRNKWVMHSMLALALLMQVLVLAIGTTVNGNRNWIQFGGISIQPSELSKLLITLWMSWVLSQQGGISRYFRKAYFPLLFGFVPLVVLILLGHDVGTLMIYAMMLLGILWLAGMNYRGYLIALLVILLGFGAMVLTSPNRLARIFGVFGQCEGSTCDQSQSGLAALATGGFWGVGLGRSRQKYNYLPEAHNDYIFAVIGEELGLLGTLLIVILYLALLYVCIRIILRTTDRFIALATGTIAIWIIGQASINIAMVTGMLPVIGVPLPFISYGGSSLISLLAATGVLIAFARQTPLQPIVADGSTTYYAGETPKERARRSRLGRVVEAEQTRLDAAGDDAGFDIYDLLAVFGLGPRAPQKGRSGSTRPSTNRRVGQARTTPSGRASANRRQGSGSSGQRKTTRPQQNRQQGQPQRAGQQGAHRPRATSAATPKPAQSKPQEKRESKLPPGLAPLKSIRRGREHRSGGPRKE
;
A
#
# COMPACT_ATOMS: atom_id res chain seq x y z
N MET A 1 6.72 -14.51 -0.77
CA MET A 1 6.70 -13.06 -0.50
C MET A 1 8.07 -12.54 -0.09
N ALA A 2 8.53 -12.68 1.17
CA ALA A 2 9.83 -12.14 1.63
C ALA A 2 11.00 -12.48 0.68
N ALA A 3 11.19 -13.77 0.36
CA ALA A 3 12.22 -14.22 -0.58
C ALA A 3 12.09 -13.62 -2.00
N ILE A 4 10.87 -13.32 -2.47
CA ILE A 4 10.61 -12.73 -3.79
C ILE A 4 11.06 -11.27 -3.81
N ALA A 5 10.65 -10.49 -2.79
CA ALA A 5 11.07 -9.10 -2.65
C ALA A 5 12.58 -8.97 -2.44
N LEU A 6 13.17 -9.84 -1.60
CA LEU A 6 14.62 -9.89 -1.41
C LEU A 6 15.38 -10.28 -2.69
N SER A 7 14.85 -11.20 -3.50
CA SER A 7 15.45 -11.55 -4.79
C SER A 7 15.39 -10.38 -5.78
N LEU A 8 14.24 -9.70 -5.88
CA LEU A 8 14.10 -8.48 -6.69
C LEU A 8 15.07 -7.37 -6.22
N THR A 9 15.23 -7.16 -4.91
CA THR A 9 16.20 -6.20 -4.36
C THR A 9 17.66 -6.60 -4.60
N ALA A 10 18.00 -7.88 -4.48
CA ALA A 10 19.35 -8.36 -4.75
C ALA A 10 19.73 -8.21 -6.24
N LEU A 11 18.82 -8.56 -7.15
CA LEU A 11 18.97 -8.29 -8.58
C LEU A 11 19.09 -6.78 -8.84
N GLY A 12 18.27 -5.95 -8.18
CA GLY A 12 18.36 -4.48 -8.23
C GLY A 12 19.74 -3.93 -7.88
N LEU A 13 20.32 -4.37 -6.76
CA LEU A 13 21.66 -3.93 -6.34
C LEU A 13 22.76 -4.34 -7.35
N ILE A 14 22.68 -5.54 -7.92
CA ILE A 14 23.62 -6.00 -8.97
C ILE A 14 23.48 -5.14 -10.23
N MET A 15 22.26 -4.88 -10.67
CA MET A 15 22.00 -4.15 -11.93
C MET A 15 22.26 -2.65 -11.80
N VAL A 16 21.99 -2.03 -10.64
CA VAL A 16 22.37 -0.63 -10.41
C VAL A 16 23.89 -0.47 -10.33
N LEU A 17 24.64 -1.41 -9.73
CA LEU A 17 26.10 -1.40 -9.85
C LEU A 17 26.53 -1.45 -11.33
N SER A 18 25.96 -2.36 -12.13
CA SER A 18 26.33 -2.48 -13.54
C SER A 18 26.02 -1.23 -14.36
N ALA A 19 24.82 -0.64 -14.18
CA ALA A 19 24.37 0.55 -14.90
C ALA A 19 25.14 1.82 -14.47
N SER A 20 25.21 2.09 -13.16
CA SER A 20 25.82 3.33 -12.64
C SER A 20 27.36 3.34 -12.66
N SER A 21 28.02 2.17 -12.73
CA SER A 21 29.49 2.08 -12.70
C SER A 21 30.19 2.99 -13.72
N VAL A 22 29.65 3.09 -14.95
CA VAL A 22 30.21 3.91 -16.03
C VAL A 22 30.06 5.40 -15.74
N GLU A 23 28.86 5.84 -15.32
CA GLU A 23 28.57 7.24 -14.96
C GLU A 23 29.45 7.69 -13.77
N GLN A 24 29.59 6.84 -12.74
CA GLN A 24 30.41 7.13 -11.57
C GLN A 24 31.90 7.25 -11.93
N ILE A 25 32.44 6.35 -12.77
CA ILE A 25 33.83 6.42 -13.25
C ILE A 25 34.04 7.68 -14.11
N ALA A 26 33.10 8.01 -15.00
CA ALA A 26 33.16 9.23 -15.82
C ALA A 26 33.12 10.52 -14.97
N ALA A 27 32.43 10.49 -13.83
CA ALA A 27 32.42 11.56 -12.84
C ALA A 27 33.66 11.60 -11.93
N GLY A 28 34.64 10.71 -12.12
CA GLY A 28 35.84 10.59 -11.28
C GLY A 28 35.58 10.01 -9.88
N ALA A 29 34.42 9.42 -9.66
CA ALA A 29 34.02 8.78 -8.39
C ALA A 29 34.31 7.28 -8.41
N SER A 30 34.21 6.63 -7.23
CA SER A 30 34.28 5.17 -7.15
C SER A 30 33.03 4.55 -7.80
N PRO A 31 33.15 3.53 -8.68
CA PRO A 31 32.00 2.85 -9.28
C PRO A 31 31.05 2.22 -8.26
N PHE A 32 31.53 1.98 -7.03
CA PHE A 32 30.72 1.40 -5.96
C PHE A 32 29.86 2.44 -5.20
N THR A 33 30.09 3.74 -5.39
CA THR A 33 29.46 4.81 -4.57
C THR A 33 27.93 4.75 -4.57
N GLN A 34 27.32 4.46 -5.72
CA GLN A 34 25.87 4.47 -5.88
C GLN A 34 25.21 3.20 -5.34
N VAL A 35 25.78 2.02 -5.63
CA VAL A 35 25.31 0.75 -5.04
C VAL A 35 25.54 0.70 -3.53
N GLN A 36 26.61 1.30 -2.99
CA GLN A 36 26.83 1.41 -1.54
C GLN A 36 25.71 2.21 -0.86
N ARG A 37 25.31 3.36 -1.43
CA ARG A 37 24.15 4.14 -0.96
C ARG A 37 22.87 3.32 -1.03
N GLN A 38 22.60 2.63 -2.14
CA GLN A 38 21.40 1.79 -2.28
C GLN A 38 21.41 0.58 -1.33
N ALA A 39 22.56 -0.03 -1.06
CA ALA A 39 22.70 -1.14 -0.12
C ALA A 39 22.40 -0.70 1.32
N ILE A 40 22.81 0.50 1.73
CA ILE A 40 22.43 1.09 3.02
C ILE A 40 20.90 1.27 3.10
N PHE A 41 20.28 1.83 2.06
CA PHE A 41 18.81 1.95 1.99
C PHE A 41 18.11 0.57 1.97
N ALA A 42 18.69 -0.44 1.31
CA ALA A 42 18.18 -1.81 1.29
C ALA A 42 18.21 -2.44 2.69
N VAL A 43 19.32 -2.30 3.44
CA VAL A 43 19.42 -2.77 4.82
C VAL A 43 18.40 -2.07 5.72
N ILE A 44 18.25 -0.75 5.63
CA ILE A 44 17.23 0.01 6.37
C ILE A 44 15.81 -0.48 6.00
N GLY A 45 15.55 -0.69 4.71
CA GLY A 45 14.29 -1.23 4.20
C GLY A 45 13.99 -2.65 4.68
N VAL A 46 15.00 -3.52 4.76
CA VAL A 46 14.87 -4.89 5.29
C VAL A 46 14.61 -4.87 6.80
N VAL A 47 15.28 -4.01 7.57
CA VAL A 47 14.96 -3.81 9.00
C VAL A 47 13.53 -3.31 9.18
N GLY A 48 13.08 -2.36 8.35
CA GLY A 48 11.68 -1.90 8.33
C GLY A 48 10.68 -3.00 7.95
N MET A 49 10.98 -3.79 6.92
CA MET A 49 10.19 -4.97 6.51
C MET A 49 10.03 -5.96 7.66
N VAL A 50 11.14 -6.31 8.32
CA VAL A 50 11.15 -7.25 9.45
C VAL A 50 10.34 -6.69 10.61
N ALA A 51 10.58 -5.44 11.02
CA ALA A 51 9.86 -4.80 12.13
C ALA A 51 8.33 -4.77 11.88
N LEU A 52 7.91 -4.33 10.69
CA LEU A 52 6.49 -4.26 10.32
C LEU A 52 5.86 -5.67 10.21
N SER A 53 6.62 -6.70 9.82
CA SER A 53 6.13 -8.09 9.70
C SER A 53 5.66 -8.73 11.01
N PHE A 54 6.04 -8.18 12.17
CA PHE A 54 5.56 -8.61 13.49
C PHE A 54 4.31 -7.84 13.96
N MET A 55 4.03 -6.68 13.36
CA MET A 55 3.04 -5.71 13.85
C MET A 55 1.61 -6.28 13.80
N PRO A 56 0.80 -6.11 14.86
CA PRO A 56 -0.55 -6.66 14.89
C PRO A 56 -1.53 -5.83 14.06
N VAL A 57 -2.42 -6.49 13.31
CA VAL A 57 -3.49 -5.83 12.53
C VAL A 57 -4.35 -4.92 13.43
N THR A 58 -4.53 -5.29 14.70
CA THR A 58 -5.26 -4.47 15.69
C THR A 58 -4.61 -3.10 15.98
N TRP A 59 -3.33 -2.88 15.66
CA TRP A 59 -2.70 -1.56 15.74
C TRP A 59 -3.20 -0.65 14.62
N TYR A 60 -3.23 -1.16 13.38
CA TYR A 60 -3.75 -0.45 12.20
C TYR A 60 -5.26 -0.16 12.31
N ARG A 61 -6.00 -0.93 13.12
CA ARG A 61 -7.43 -0.67 13.38
C ARG A 61 -7.70 0.53 14.30
N ASN A 62 -6.69 1.03 15.02
CA ASN A 62 -6.85 2.19 15.90
C ASN A 62 -6.98 3.48 15.06
N LYS A 63 -8.14 4.16 15.17
CA LYS A 63 -8.41 5.43 14.47
C LYS A 63 -7.30 6.48 14.67
N TRP A 64 -6.72 6.55 15.86
CA TRP A 64 -5.65 7.50 16.16
C TRP A 64 -4.39 7.21 15.34
N VAL A 65 -4.00 5.93 15.22
CA VAL A 65 -2.87 5.50 14.39
C VAL A 65 -3.13 5.87 12.92
N MET A 66 -4.30 5.54 12.40
CA MET A 66 -4.65 5.80 10.99
C MET A 66 -4.68 7.30 10.67
N HIS A 67 -5.31 8.13 11.51
CA HIS A 67 -5.28 9.58 11.33
C HIS A 67 -3.87 10.17 11.52
N SER A 68 -3.04 9.62 12.42
CA SER A 68 -1.62 10.01 12.52
C SER A 68 -0.80 9.64 11.28
N MET A 69 -1.08 8.50 10.63
CA MET A 69 -0.41 8.11 9.38
C MET A 69 -0.81 9.02 8.21
N LEU A 70 -2.07 9.43 8.12
CA LEU A 70 -2.50 10.47 7.17
C LEU A 70 -1.84 11.83 7.48
N ALA A 71 -1.85 12.25 8.75
CA ALA A 71 -1.26 13.52 9.17
C ALA A 71 0.25 13.55 8.89
N LEU A 72 0.96 12.44 9.08
CA LEU A 72 2.37 12.28 8.73
C LEU A 72 2.61 12.39 7.22
N ALA A 73 1.76 11.75 6.40
CA ALA A 73 1.83 11.84 4.94
C ALA A 73 1.63 13.30 4.45
N LEU A 74 0.63 14.00 4.98
CA LEU A 74 0.35 15.39 4.66
C LEU A 74 1.48 16.32 5.13
N LEU A 75 1.95 16.15 6.37
CA LEU A 75 3.06 16.93 6.94
C LEU A 75 4.35 16.76 6.11
N MET A 76 4.66 15.53 5.69
CA MET A 76 5.80 15.24 4.82
C MET A 76 5.69 15.96 3.48
N GLN A 77 4.52 15.96 2.83
CA GLN A 77 4.36 16.62 1.54
C GLN A 77 4.31 18.16 1.67
N VAL A 78 3.76 18.71 2.76
CA VAL A 78 3.88 20.15 3.08
C VAL A 78 5.35 20.54 3.29
N LEU A 79 6.15 19.69 3.95
CA LEU A 79 7.57 19.93 4.17
C LEU A 79 8.36 19.97 2.84
N VAL A 80 7.98 19.16 1.83
CA VAL A 80 8.53 19.26 0.47
C VAL A 80 8.26 20.64 -0.14
N LEU A 81 7.04 21.16 -0.01
CA LEU A 81 6.70 22.50 -0.54
C LEU A 81 7.33 23.64 0.28
N ALA A 82 7.72 23.41 1.53
CA ALA A 82 8.45 24.37 2.35
C ALA A 82 9.95 24.39 2.02
N ILE A 83 10.64 23.25 2.21
CA ILE A 83 12.12 23.14 2.19
C ILE A 83 12.67 22.19 1.12
N GLY A 84 11.83 21.55 0.31
CA GLY A 84 12.27 20.62 -0.72
C GLY A 84 13.11 21.28 -1.82
N THR A 85 13.99 20.50 -2.43
CA THR A 85 14.89 20.93 -3.51
C THR A 85 14.26 20.69 -4.88
N THR A 86 14.45 21.63 -5.82
CA THR A 86 14.04 21.48 -7.21
C THR A 86 15.03 20.64 -8.01
N VAL A 87 14.56 19.59 -8.67
CA VAL A 87 15.34 18.70 -9.54
C VAL A 87 14.56 18.51 -10.83
N ASN A 88 15.19 18.76 -11.99
CA ASN A 88 14.58 18.65 -13.32
C ASN A 88 13.22 19.37 -13.47
N GLY A 89 13.05 20.50 -12.75
CA GLY A 89 11.82 21.31 -12.71
C GLY A 89 10.79 20.89 -11.65
N ASN A 90 10.90 19.68 -11.08
CA ASN A 90 9.99 19.18 -10.06
C ASN A 90 10.52 19.47 -8.65
N ARG A 91 9.62 19.69 -7.68
CA ARG A 91 9.94 19.93 -6.26
C ARG A 91 9.36 18.80 -5.42
N ASN A 92 10.06 17.67 -5.39
CA ASN A 92 9.62 16.41 -4.78
C ASN A 92 10.64 15.77 -3.79
N TRP A 93 11.88 16.27 -3.73
CA TRP A 93 12.94 15.76 -2.84
C TRP A 93 13.20 16.67 -1.64
N ILE A 94 13.59 16.09 -0.51
CA ILE A 94 14.19 16.78 0.65
C ILE A 94 15.61 16.24 0.83
N GLN A 95 16.60 17.14 0.89
CA GLN A 95 18.00 16.78 1.09
C GLN A 95 18.45 17.14 2.51
N PHE A 96 19.07 16.20 3.21
CA PHE A 96 19.59 16.40 4.57
C PHE A 96 20.85 15.55 4.78
N GLY A 97 21.96 16.17 5.20
CA GLY A 97 23.20 15.45 5.54
C GLY A 97 23.81 14.60 4.41
N GLY A 98 23.59 14.96 3.14
CA GLY A 98 24.03 14.17 1.97
C GLY A 98 23.14 12.96 1.62
N ILE A 99 22.02 12.79 2.34
CA ILE A 99 20.93 11.86 2.04
C ILE A 99 19.81 12.64 1.33
N SER A 100 19.29 12.12 0.23
CA SER A 100 18.09 12.63 -0.43
C SER A 100 16.91 11.71 -0.15
N ILE A 101 15.77 12.26 0.26
CA ILE A 101 14.55 11.53 0.57
C ILE A 101 13.39 12.09 -0.26
N GLN A 102 12.63 11.22 -0.92
CA GLN A 102 11.40 11.56 -1.65
C GLN A 102 10.18 11.16 -0.79
N PRO A 103 9.47 12.10 -0.14
CA PRO A 103 8.42 11.75 0.82
C PRO A 103 7.11 11.25 0.20
N SER A 104 6.90 11.45 -1.10
CA SER A 104 5.83 10.78 -1.85
C SER A 104 5.99 9.25 -1.85
N GLU A 105 7.21 8.73 -1.87
CA GLU A 105 7.46 7.29 -1.84
C GLU A 105 6.95 6.65 -0.55
N LEU A 106 7.23 7.25 0.62
CA LEU A 106 6.72 6.74 1.89
C LEU A 106 5.22 6.97 2.05
N SER A 107 4.71 8.13 1.60
CA SER A 107 3.28 8.43 1.76
C SER A 107 2.36 7.57 0.87
N LYS A 108 2.85 6.93 -0.20
CA LYS A 108 2.11 5.86 -0.92
C LYS A 108 1.68 4.71 0.01
N LEU A 109 2.55 4.26 0.92
CA LEU A 109 2.20 3.23 1.90
C LEU A 109 1.23 3.78 2.97
N LEU A 110 1.49 4.98 3.48
CA LEU A 110 0.65 5.61 4.51
C LEU A 110 -0.79 5.85 4.02
N ILE A 111 -0.96 6.41 2.81
CA ILE A 111 -2.28 6.67 2.24
C ILE A 111 -3.00 5.36 1.89
N THR A 112 -2.30 4.33 1.41
CA THR A 112 -2.90 3.01 1.12
C THR A 112 -3.57 2.42 2.35
N LEU A 113 -2.87 2.41 3.49
CA LEU A 113 -3.40 1.84 4.73
C LEU A 113 -4.55 2.69 5.28
N TRP A 114 -4.42 4.01 5.26
CA TRP A 114 -5.50 4.90 5.69
C TRP A 114 -6.76 4.79 4.82
N MET A 115 -6.63 4.78 3.50
CA MET A 115 -7.77 4.60 2.56
C MET A 115 -8.46 3.26 2.78
N SER A 116 -7.68 2.19 2.96
CA SER A 116 -8.22 0.85 3.23
C SER A 116 -8.98 0.79 4.55
N TRP A 117 -8.50 1.49 5.59
CA TRP A 117 -9.17 1.59 6.89
C TRP A 117 -10.45 2.44 6.83
N VAL A 118 -10.46 3.53 6.06
CA VAL A 118 -11.68 4.34 5.83
C VAL A 118 -12.76 3.49 5.15
N LEU A 119 -12.41 2.80 4.07
CA LEU A 119 -13.36 1.99 3.29
C LEU A 119 -13.78 0.70 4.00
N SER A 120 -12.93 0.12 4.87
CA SER A 120 -13.30 -1.09 5.62
C SER A 120 -14.34 -0.84 6.72
N GLN A 121 -14.40 0.38 7.27
CA GLN A 121 -15.40 0.78 8.28
C GLN A 121 -16.77 1.13 7.69
N GLN A 122 -16.86 1.25 6.37
CA GLN A 122 -18.08 1.62 5.66
C GLN A 122 -18.81 0.37 5.20
N GLY A 123 -20.15 0.44 5.13
CA GLY A 123 -21.00 -0.67 4.69
C GLY A 123 -20.88 -1.01 3.22
N GLY A 124 -21.98 -1.48 2.63
CA GLY A 124 -22.13 -1.49 1.18
C GLY A 124 -22.00 -0.07 0.61
N ILE A 125 -20.95 0.16 -0.17
CA ILE A 125 -20.64 1.48 -0.75
C ILE A 125 -21.70 1.89 -1.80
N SER A 126 -22.36 0.91 -2.39
CA SER A 126 -23.45 1.07 -3.37
C SER A 126 -24.57 1.99 -2.86
N ARG A 127 -25.06 1.76 -1.63
CA ARG A 127 -26.26 2.43 -1.10
C ARG A 127 -26.02 3.84 -0.54
N TYR A 128 -24.81 4.16 -0.09
CA TYR A 128 -24.51 5.44 0.59
C TYR A 128 -23.28 6.19 0.04
N PHE A 129 -23.22 6.35 -1.29
CA PHE A 129 -22.17 7.07 -2.04
C PHE A 129 -21.54 8.25 -1.26
N ARG A 130 -22.33 9.27 -0.87
CA ARG A 130 -21.81 10.46 -0.16
C ARG A 130 -21.16 10.15 1.19
N LYS A 131 -21.62 9.14 1.95
CA LYS A 131 -21.01 8.73 3.23
C LYS A 131 -19.71 7.95 3.03
N ALA A 132 -19.55 7.30 1.87
CA ALA A 132 -18.39 6.47 1.57
C ALA A 132 -17.21 7.29 1.02
N TYR A 133 -17.43 7.98 -0.11
CA TYR A 133 -16.35 8.67 -0.83
C TYR A 133 -15.94 10.00 -0.18
N PHE A 134 -16.83 10.72 0.53
CA PHE A 134 -16.47 12.03 1.09
C PHE A 134 -15.37 11.94 2.16
N PRO A 135 -15.44 11.03 3.17
CA PRO A 135 -14.33 10.84 4.11
C PRO A 135 -13.01 10.45 3.43
N LEU A 136 -13.06 9.61 2.39
CA LEU A 136 -11.88 9.16 1.64
C LEU A 136 -11.23 10.33 0.88
N LEU A 137 -12.02 11.05 0.08
CA LEU A 137 -11.55 12.17 -0.73
C LEU A 137 -11.03 13.31 0.14
N PHE A 138 -11.60 13.53 1.33
CA PHE A 138 -11.14 14.55 2.27
C PHE A 138 -9.68 14.33 2.74
N GLY A 139 -9.21 13.08 2.85
CA GLY A 139 -7.79 12.81 3.13
C GLY A 139 -6.92 12.65 1.89
N PHE A 140 -7.47 12.07 0.82
CA PHE A 140 -6.72 11.79 -0.42
C PHE A 140 -6.46 13.03 -1.27
N VAL A 141 -7.46 13.89 -1.47
CA VAL A 141 -7.36 15.06 -2.36
C VAL A 141 -6.31 16.08 -1.87
N PRO A 142 -6.21 16.46 -0.58
CA PRO A 142 -5.16 17.36 -0.13
C PRO A 142 -3.75 16.81 -0.38
N LEU A 143 -3.52 15.50 -0.18
CA LEU A 143 -2.22 14.89 -0.43
C LEU A 143 -1.86 14.94 -1.93
N VAL A 144 -2.83 14.66 -2.81
CA VAL A 144 -2.69 14.74 -4.26
C VAL A 144 -2.46 16.18 -4.75
N VAL A 145 -3.14 17.17 -4.19
CA VAL A 145 -2.91 18.59 -4.48
C VAL A 145 -1.50 19.02 -4.04
N LEU A 146 -1.02 18.58 -2.87
CA LEU A 146 0.34 18.88 -2.40
C LEU A 146 1.44 18.18 -3.24
N ILE A 147 1.13 17.06 -3.91
CA ILE A 147 2.01 16.42 -4.90
C ILE A 147 2.00 17.20 -6.23
N LEU A 148 0.82 17.61 -6.70
CA LEU A 148 0.64 18.42 -7.90
C LEU A 148 1.36 19.79 -7.81
N LEU A 149 1.34 20.42 -6.64
CA LEU A 149 2.12 21.65 -6.35
C LEU A 149 3.64 21.43 -6.35
N GLY A 150 4.11 20.18 -6.26
CA GLY A 150 5.50 19.79 -6.50
C GLY A 150 5.80 19.47 -7.98
N HIS A 151 4.80 19.61 -8.87
CA HIS A 151 4.82 19.28 -10.30
C HIS A 151 5.14 17.81 -10.66
N ASP A 152 5.08 16.90 -9.68
CA ASP A 152 5.42 15.48 -9.86
C ASP A 152 4.25 14.67 -10.48
N VAL A 153 4.10 14.79 -11.81
CA VAL A 153 3.05 14.13 -12.61
C VAL A 153 3.22 12.60 -12.64
N GLY A 154 4.45 12.09 -12.56
CA GLY A 154 4.73 10.64 -12.54
C GLY A 154 4.21 9.99 -11.25
N THR A 155 4.52 10.59 -10.10
CA THR A 155 3.92 10.21 -8.80
C THR A 155 2.39 10.33 -8.86
N LEU A 156 1.86 11.43 -9.40
CA LEU A 156 0.42 11.67 -9.50
C LEU A 156 -0.33 10.53 -10.20
N MET A 157 0.25 9.97 -11.27
CA MET A 157 -0.33 8.86 -12.03
C MET A 157 -0.46 7.59 -11.17
N ILE A 158 0.56 7.29 -10.37
CA ILE A 158 0.54 6.14 -9.45
C ILE A 158 -0.51 6.33 -8.36
N TYR A 159 -0.67 7.53 -7.79
CA TYR A 159 -1.75 7.82 -6.83
C TYR A 159 -3.14 7.68 -7.45
N ALA A 160 -3.35 8.18 -8.68
CA ALA A 160 -4.62 8.06 -9.39
C ALA A 160 -4.99 6.59 -9.68
N MET A 161 -4.01 5.78 -10.10
CA MET A 161 -4.15 4.34 -10.29
C MET A 161 -4.48 3.62 -8.98
N MET A 162 -3.84 4.00 -7.86
CA MET A 162 -4.13 3.44 -6.53
C MET A 162 -5.55 3.78 -6.05
N LEU A 163 -6.05 5.00 -6.32
CA LEU A 163 -7.43 5.39 -6.02
C LEU A 163 -8.43 4.59 -6.85
N LEU A 164 -8.28 4.54 -8.17
CA LEU A 164 -9.17 3.76 -9.04
C LEU A 164 -9.17 2.28 -8.63
N GLY A 165 -7.98 1.72 -8.35
CA GLY A 165 -7.81 0.36 -7.87
C GLY A 165 -8.54 0.07 -6.57
N ILE A 166 -8.35 0.89 -5.52
CA ILE A 166 -9.03 0.65 -4.23
C ILE A 166 -10.54 0.84 -4.32
N LEU A 167 -11.02 1.81 -5.11
CA LEU A 167 -12.46 2.02 -5.27
C LEU A 167 -13.14 0.90 -6.07
N TRP A 168 -12.46 0.34 -7.07
CA TRP A 168 -12.92 -0.88 -7.75
C TRP A 168 -13.00 -2.06 -6.78
N LEU A 169 -11.90 -2.34 -6.05
CA LEU A 169 -11.82 -3.41 -5.05
C LEU A 169 -12.82 -3.25 -3.89
N ALA A 170 -13.27 -2.04 -3.60
CA ALA A 170 -14.25 -1.77 -2.55
C ALA A 170 -15.72 -1.89 -3.01
N GLY A 171 -15.97 -2.16 -4.29
CA GLY A 171 -17.31 -2.34 -4.86
C GLY A 171 -17.98 -1.04 -5.34
N MET A 172 -17.21 -0.08 -5.86
CA MET A 172 -17.79 1.12 -6.50
C MET A 172 -18.66 0.73 -7.70
N ASN A 173 -19.85 1.33 -7.79
CA ASN A 173 -20.74 1.12 -8.94
C ASN A 173 -20.10 1.64 -10.25
N TYR A 174 -20.40 0.99 -11.38
CA TYR A 174 -19.76 1.30 -12.67
C TYR A 174 -19.91 2.78 -13.07
N ARG A 175 -21.02 3.42 -12.72
CA ARG A 175 -21.27 4.84 -12.99
C ARG A 175 -20.29 5.74 -12.22
N GLY A 176 -20.10 5.49 -10.92
CA GLY A 176 -19.10 6.18 -10.10
C GLY A 176 -17.69 5.94 -10.60
N TYR A 177 -17.38 4.72 -11.04
CA TYR A 177 -16.08 4.37 -11.61
C TYR A 177 -15.79 5.12 -12.92
N LEU A 178 -16.74 5.15 -13.86
CA LEU A 178 -16.60 5.92 -15.11
C LEU A 178 -16.48 7.43 -14.86
N ILE A 179 -17.21 7.98 -13.88
CA ILE A 179 -17.07 9.40 -13.48
C ILE A 179 -15.69 9.68 -12.88
N ALA A 180 -15.20 8.84 -11.96
CA ALA A 180 -13.89 9.02 -11.35
C ALA A 180 -12.75 8.89 -12.39
N LEU A 181 -12.86 7.91 -13.28
CA LEU A 181 -11.94 7.71 -14.41
C LEU A 181 -11.95 8.93 -15.35
N LEU A 182 -13.12 9.44 -15.72
CA LEU A 182 -13.25 10.62 -16.59
C LEU A 182 -12.63 11.87 -15.94
N VAL A 183 -12.89 12.12 -14.66
CA VAL A 183 -12.31 13.26 -13.92
C VAL A 183 -10.78 13.16 -13.87
N ILE A 184 -10.24 11.95 -13.63
CA ILE A 184 -8.79 11.71 -13.65
C ILE A 184 -8.21 11.95 -15.05
N LEU A 185 -8.81 11.38 -16.10
CA LEU A 185 -8.35 11.53 -17.49
C LEU A 185 -8.40 12.99 -17.97
N LEU A 186 -9.45 13.74 -17.62
CA LEU A 186 -9.53 15.18 -17.92
C LEU A 186 -8.47 15.99 -17.16
N GLY A 187 -8.21 15.65 -15.89
CA GLY A 187 -7.14 16.26 -15.11
C GLY A 187 -5.75 16.04 -15.72
N PHE A 188 -5.42 14.81 -16.10
CA PHE A 188 -4.17 14.50 -16.81
C PHE A 188 -4.11 15.18 -18.19
N GLY A 189 -5.21 15.17 -18.96
CA GLY A 189 -5.29 15.84 -20.25
C GLY A 189 -4.96 17.33 -20.16
N ALA A 190 -5.52 18.04 -19.18
CA ALA A 190 -5.21 19.45 -18.93
C ALA A 190 -3.74 19.68 -18.54
N MET A 191 -3.14 18.81 -17.71
CA MET A 191 -1.72 18.88 -17.34
C MET A 191 -0.75 18.54 -18.48
N VAL A 192 -1.19 17.72 -19.44
CA VAL A 192 -0.47 17.39 -20.66
C VAL A 192 -0.53 18.57 -21.65
N LEU A 193 -1.73 19.07 -21.96
CA LEU A 193 -1.95 20.18 -22.91
C LEU A 193 -1.23 21.47 -22.51
N THR A 194 -1.02 21.69 -21.21
CA THR A 194 -0.28 22.85 -20.66
C THR A 194 1.25 22.69 -20.69
N SER A 195 1.80 21.63 -21.29
CA SER A 195 3.26 21.43 -21.37
C SER A 195 3.69 20.83 -22.73
N PRO A 196 4.35 21.62 -23.60
CA PRO A 196 4.88 21.13 -24.88
C PRO A 196 5.75 19.87 -24.73
N ASN A 197 6.59 19.80 -23.69
CA ASN A 197 7.45 18.65 -23.41
C ASN A 197 6.64 17.37 -23.09
N ARG A 198 5.45 17.49 -22.49
CA ARG A 198 4.57 16.33 -22.24
C ARG A 198 3.81 15.91 -23.49
N LEU A 199 3.42 16.86 -24.35
CA LEU A 199 2.84 16.55 -25.67
C LEU A 199 3.85 15.83 -26.56
N ALA A 200 5.09 16.33 -26.67
CA ALA A 200 6.16 15.70 -27.45
C ALA A 200 6.47 14.26 -27.01
N ARG A 201 6.43 13.98 -25.69
CA ARG A 201 6.57 12.62 -25.13
C ARG A 201 5.44 11.66 -25.54
N ILE A 202 4.23 12.17 -25.78
CA ILE A 202 3.07 11.35 -26.16
C ILE A 202 3.04 11.14 -27.67
N PHE A 203 3.14 12.20 -28.47
CA PHE A 203 3.18 12.08 -29.93
C PHE A 203 4.44 11.36 -30.45
N GLY A 204 5.53 11.38 -29.67
CA GLY A 204 6.73 10.61 -29.94
C GLY A 204 6.55 9.10 -30.01
N VAL A 205 5.60 8.54 -29.25
CA VAL A 205 5.24 7.11 -29.32
C VAL A 205 4.58 6.77 -30.67
N PHE A 206 3.88 7.74 -31.27
CA PHE A 206 3.20 7.61 -32.55
C PHE A 206 4.06 8.09 -33.74
N GLY A 207 5.38 8.10 -33.59
CA GLY A 207 6.34 8.40 -34.66
C GLY A 207 6.65 9.88 -34.90
N GLN A 208 5.97 10.81 -34.20
CA GLN A 208 6.27 12.24 -34.27
C GLN A 208 7.21 12.63 -33.11
N CYS A 209 8.50 12.29 -33.22
CA CYS A 209 9.49 12.55 -32.18
C CYS A 209 10.75 13.25 -32.70
N GLU A 210 11.07 14.40 -32.12
CA GLU A 210 12.30 15.15 -32.38
C GLU A 210 13.09 15.33 -31.07
N GLY A 211 14.42 15.30 -31.16
CA GLY A 211 15.34 15.52 -30.03
C GLY A 211 15.37 14.38 -29.00
N SER A 212 15.97 14.68 -27.84
CA SER A 212 16.48 13.70 -26.87
C SER A 212 15.47 12.73 -26.23
N THR A 213 14.17 12.97 -26.42
CA THR A 213 13.12 12.01 -26.01
C THR A 213 13.02 10.83 -26.98
N CYS A 214 13.26 11.08 -28.28
CA CYS A 214 13.35 10.02 -29.28
C CYS A 214 14.57 9.14 -28.96
N ASP A 215 15.73 9.76 -28.77
CA ASP A 215 17.00 9.09 -28.48
C ASP A 215 16.93 8.17 -27.25
N GLN A 216 16.26 8.61 -26.18
CA GLN A 216 16.05 7.81 -24.97
C GLN A 216 15.17 6.57 -25.22
N SER A 217 14.06 6.73 -25.94
CA SER A 217 13.15 5.61 -26.26
C SER A 217 13.80 4.61 -27.23
N GLN A 218 14.38 5.11 -28.33
CA GLN A 218 15.06 4.30 -29.34
C GLN A 218 16.29 3.57 -28.75
N SER A 219 17.05 4.22 -27.86
CA SER A 219 18.15 3.56 -27.14
C SER A 219 17.67 2.47 -26.20
N GLY A 220 16.52 2.66 -25.53
CA GLY A 220 15.90 1.60 -24.73
C GLY A 220 15.54 0.36 -25.56
N LEU A 221 14.93 0.57 -26.74
CA LEU A 221 14.60 -0.49 -27.68
C LEU A 221 15.86 -1.16 -28.28
N ALA A 222 16.91 -0.39 -28.60
CA ALA A 222 18.18 -0.91 -29.10
C ALA A 222 18.91 -1.78 -28.08
N ALA A 223 18.89 -1.40 -26.79
CA ALA A 223 19.42 -2.21 -25.69
C ALA A 223 18.67 -3.55 -25.54
N LEU A 224 17.33 -3.53 -25.61
CA LEU A 224 16.52 -4.75 -25.64
C LEU A 224 16.82 -5.63 -26.85
N ALA A 225 16.97 -5.04 -28.04
CA ALA A 225 17.24 -5.78 -29.27
C ALA A 225 18.64 -6.43 -29.31
N THR A 226 19.64 -5.80 -28.70
CA THR A 226 21.04 -6.29 -28.71
C THR A 226 21.33 -7.37 -27.68
N GLY A 227 20.53 -7.52 -26.63
CA GLY A 227 20.71 -8.57 -25.62
C GLY A 227 20.31 -9.98 -26.06
N GLY A 228 19.38 -10.11 -27.01
CA GLY A 228 18.92 -11.42 -27.49
C GLY A 228 18.36 -12.33 -26.38
N PHE A 229 18.60 -13.64 -26.47
CA PHE A 229 18.09 -14.60 -25.47
C PHE A 229 18.87 -14.62 -24.15
N TRP A 230 20.21 -14.55 -24.23
CA TRP A 230 21.12 -14.80 -23.10
C TRP A 230 21.78 -13.55 -22.51
N GLY A 231 21.67 -12.40 -23.18
CA GLY A 231 22.35 -11.16 -22.83
C GLY A 231 23.79 -11.09 -23.36
N VAL A 232 24.35 -9.88 -23.41
CA VAL A 232 25.78 -9.64 -23.71
C VAL A 232 26.70 -9.95 -22.52
N GLY A 233 26.11 -10.25 -21.36
CA GLY A 233 26.77 -10.50 -20.08
C GLY A 233 26.77 -9.28 -19.15
N LEU A 234 26.77 -9.54 -17.84
CA LEU A 234 26.85 -8.52 -16.80
C LEU A 234 28.06 -7.61 -17.00
N GLY A 235 27.84 -6.31 -16.83
CA GLY A 235 28.86 -5.29 -17.01
C GLY A 235 29.13 -4.87 -18.46
N ARG A 236 28.57 -5.55 -19.47
CA ARG A 236 28.93 -5.37 -20.89
C ARG A 236 27.91 -4.60 -21.74
N SER A 237 26.87 -4.02 -21.15
CA SER A 237 25.98 -3.07 -21.85
C SER A 237 26.79 -1.98 -22.54
N ARG A 238 26.44 -1.68 -23.79
CA ARG A 238 26.97 -0.55 -24.57
C ARG A 238 26.10 0.69 -24.42
N GLN A 239 24.79 0.54 -24.20
CA GLN A 239 23.90 1.70 -24.15
C GLN A 239 24.05 2.56 -22.88
N LYS A 240 24.66 2.01 -21.80
CA LYS A 240 25.03 2.77 -20.59
C LYS A 240 26.16 3.79 -20.78
N TYR A 241 26.86 3.80 -21.92
CA TYR A 241 27.90 4.79 -22.21
C TYR A 241 27.30 6.09 -22.79
N ASN A 242 26.54 6.82 -21.95
CA ASN A 242 25.89 8.11 -22.27
C ASN A 242 24.78 8.12 -23.35
N TYR A 243 24.42 6.97 -23.96
CA TYR A 243 23.33 6.90 -24.95
C TYR A 243 21.92 6.87 -24.34
N LEU A 244 21.80 6.57 -23.04
CA LEU A 244 20.53 6.38 -22.35
C LEU A 244 20.45 7.21 -21.06
N PRO A 245 19.89 8.44 -21.08
CA PRO A 245 19.77 9.25 -19.87
C PRO A 245 18.89 8.57 -18.81
N GLU A 246 19.26 8.72 -17.53
CA GLU A 246 18.60 8.07 -16.37
C GLU A 246 18.56 6.52 -16.45
N ALA A 247 19.55 5.89 -17.12
CA ALA A 247 19.63 4.43 -17.30
C ALA A 247 19.60 3.63 -15.98
N HIS A 248 20.20 4.15 -14.92
CA HIS A 248 20.23 3.48 -13.60
C HIS A 248 18.91 3.61 -12.80
N ASN A 249 17.97 4.44 -13.29
CA ASN A 249 16.77 4.82 -12.57
C ASN A 249 15.50 4.37 -13.33
N ASP A 250 15.06 5.09 -14.35
CA ASP A 250 13.82 4.78 -15.07
C ASP A 250 14.01 3.69 -16.14
N TYR A 251 15.18 3.64 -16.78
CA TYR A 251 15.45 2.74 -17.92
C TYR A 251 16.21 1.45 -17.57
N ILE A 252 16.31 1.10 -16.27
CA ILE A 252 17.12 -0.05 -15.83
C ILE A 252 16.68 -1.39 -16.44
N PHE A 253 15.40 -1.54 -16.80
CA PHE A 253 14.88 -2.71 -17.50
C PHE A 253 15.50 -2.92 -18.89
N ALA A 254 15.92 -1.84 -19.57
CA ALA A 254 16.60 -1.91 -20.85
C ALA A 254 18.02 -2.48 -20.70
N VAL A 255 18.77 -1.98 -19.71
CA VAL A 255 20.11 -2.48 -19.35
C VAL A 255 20.07 -3.94 -18.91
N ILE A 256 19.01 -4.34 -18.20
CA ILE A 256 18.74 -5.73 -17.83
C ILE A 256 18.49 -6.60 -19.07
N GLY A 257 17.69 -6.12 -20.03
CA GLY A 257 17.46 -6.82 -21.29
C GLY A 257 18.74 -6.95 -22.13
N GLU A 258 19.61 -5.93 -22.13
CA GLU A 258 20.90 -5.99 -22.82
C GLU A 258 21.86 -6.99 -22.15
N GLU A 259 22.08 -6.89 -20.83
CA GLU A 259 23.11 -7.67 -20.13
C GLU A 259 22.69 -9.09 -19.76
N LEU A 260 21.38 -9.35 -19.55
CA LEU A 260 20.83 -10.66 -19.15
C LEU A 260 19.80 -11.24 -20.15
N GLY A 261 19.52 -10.54 -21.25
CA GLY A 261 18.66 -11.01 -22.33
C GLY A 261 17.18 -11.15 -21.97
N LEU A 262 16.47 -11.83 -22.86
CA LEU A 262 15.07 -12.23 -22.67
C LEU A 262 14.89 -13.09 -21.41
N LEU A 263 15.87 -13.92 -21.03
CA LEU A 263 15.77 -14.76 -19.84
C LEU A 263 15.82 -13.94 -18.53
N GLY A 264 16.69 -12.93 -18.43
CA GLY A 264 16.77 -12.06 -17.26
C GLY A 264 15.54 -11.17 -17.09
N THR A 265 15.05 -10.59 -18.19
CA THR A 265 13.81 -9.80 -18.18
C THR A 265 12.58 -10.65 -17.87
N LEU A 266 12.46 -11.85 -18.43
CA LEU A 266 11.38 -12.80 -18.13
C LEU A 266 11.42 -13.27 -16.66
N LEU A 267 12.60 -13.51 -16.09
CA LEU A 267 12.76 -13.85 -14.67
C LEU A 267 12.17 -12.77 -13.75
N ILE A 268 12.39 -11.50 -14.06
CA ILE A 268 11.84 -10.36 -13.31
C ILE A 268 10.31 -10.29 -13.44
N VAL A 269 9.77 -10.49 -14.64
CA VAL A 269 8.31 -10.59 -14.85
C VAL A 269 7.73 -11.76 -14.04
N ILE A 270 8.37 -12.92 -14.03
CA ILE A 270 7.97 -14.09 -13.23
C ILE A 270 8.01 -13.77 -11.72
N LEU A 271 9.01 -13.03 -11.23
CA LEU A 271 9.09 -12.61 -9.84
C LEU A 271 7.94 -11.63 -9.46
N TYR A 272 7.57 -10.69 -10.32
CA TYR A 272 6.39 -9.84 -10.10
C TYR A 272 5.08 -10.63 -10.14
N LEU A 273 4.92 -11.56 -11.09
CA LEU A 273 3.75 -12.44 -11.16
C LEU A 273 3.65 -13.35 -9.92
N ALA A 274 4.77 -13.85 -9.41
CA ALA A 274 4.82 -14.60 -8.15
C ALA A 274 4.49 -13.74 -6.92
N LEU A 275 4.88 -12.45 -6.92
CA LEU A 275 4.47 -11.50 -5.88
C LEU A 275 2.95 -11.24 -5.93
N LEU A 276 2.41 -10.96 -7.11
CA LEU A 276 0.98 -10.79 -7.37
C LEU A 276 0.17 -12.02 -6.93
N TYR A 277 0.62 -13.23 -7.30
CA TYR A 277 0.01 -14.48 -6.88
C TYR A 277 -0.10 -14.59 -5.35
N VAL A 278 0.95 -14.23 -4.61
CA VAL A 278 0.89 -14.26 -3.14
C VAL A 278 -0.06 -13.19 -2.58
N CYS A 279 -0.13 -11.99 -3.18
CA CYS A 279 -1.12 -10.98 -2.80
C CYS A 279 -2.56 -11.48 -3.04
N ILE A 280 -2.85 -12.05 -4.21
CA ILE A 280 -4.16 -12.67 -4.51
C ILE A 280 -4.48 -13.80 -3.51
N ARG A 281 -3.48 -14.60 -3.12
CA ARG A 281 -3.65 -15.69 -2.13
C ARG A 281 -3.85 -15.20 -0.69
N ILE A 282 -3.45 -13.97 -0.34
CA ILE A 282 -3.80 -13.33 0.93
C ILE A 282 -5.25 -12.84 0.88
N ILE A 283 -5.65 -12.20 -0.23
CA ILE A 283 -7.03 -11.72 -0.46
C ILE A 283 -8.03 -12.88 -0.43
N LEU A 284 -7.78 -13.96 -1.18
CA LEU A 284 -8.63 -15.16 -1.26
C LEU A 284 -8.77 -15.95 0.06
N ARG A 285 -7.99 -15.63 1.09
CA ARG A 285 -7.98 -16.34 2.37
C ARG A 285 -8.46 -15.47 3.54
N THR A 286 -8.70 -14.18 3.33
CA THR A 286 -9.07 -13.26 4.40
C THR A 286 -10.56 -12.95 4.41
N THR A 287 -11.19 -13.11 5.56
CA THR A 287 -12.53 -12.56 5.83
C THR A 287 -12.48 -11.07 6.20
N ASP A 288 -11.29 -10.55 6.46
CA ASP A 288 -11.05 -9.17 6.88
C ASP A 288 -10.95 -8.22 5.67
N ARG A 289 -11.98 -7.36 5.50
CA ARG A 289 -12.07 -6.35 4.42
C ARG A 289 -10.93 -5.32 4.44
N PHE A 290 -10.40 -4.97 5.61
CA PHE A 290 -9.23 -4.08 5.70
C PHE A 290 -8.00 -4.73 5.08
N ILE A 291 -7.74 -6.00 5.42
CA ILE A 291 -6.62 -6.76 4.86
C ILE A 291 -6.79 -6.95 3.34
N ALA A 292 -8.00 -7.28 2.88
CA ALA A 292 -8.29 -7.45 1.45
C ALA A 292 -8.00 -6.17 0.64
N LEU A 293 -8.57 -5.03 1.07
CA LEU A 293 -8.37 -3.74 0.40
C LEU A 293 -6.90 -3.31 0.44
N ALA A 294 -6.25 -3.33 1.60
CA ALA A 294 -4.85 -2.92 1.73
C ALA A 294 -3.91 -3.81 0.93
N THR A 295 -4.14 -5.13 0.90
CA THR A 295 -3.36 -6.05 0.07
C THR A 295 -3.55 -5.77 -1.42
N GLY A 296 -4.79 -5.57 -1.86
CA GLY A 296 -5.11 -5.28 -3.25
C GLY A 296 -4.53 -3.93 -3.72
N THR A 297 -4.59 -2.88 -2.90
CA THR A 297 -4.02 -1.57 -3.24
C THR A 297 -2.49 -1.58 -3.25
N ILE A 298 -1.82 -2.29 -2.32
CA ILE A 298 -0.36 -2.48 -2.39
C ILE A 298 0.02 -3.28 -3.65
N ALA A 299 -0.77 -4.31 -4.01
CA ALA A 299 -0.54 -5.07 -5.24
C ALA A 299 -0.73 -4.21 -6.50
N ILE A 300 -1.78 -3.39 -6.57
CA ILE A 300 -2.04 -2.47 -7.68
C ILE A 300 -0.94 -1.40 -7.77
N TRP A 301 -0.47 -0.86 -6.64
CA TRP A 301 0.68 0.04 -6.63
C TRP A 301 1.92 -0.66 -7.22
N ILE A 302 2.39 -1.76 -6.63
CA ILE A 302 3.65 -2.41 -7.04
C ILE A 302 3.57 -2.93 -8.48
N ILE A 303 2.54 -3.70 -8.81
CA ILE A 303 2.43 -4.35 -10.12
C ILE A 303 2.05 -3.34 -11.20
N GLY A 304 1.18 -2.38 -10.90
CA GLY A 304 0.86 -1.30 -11.84
C GLY A 304 2.07 -0.40 -12.14
N GLN A 305 2.86 -0.05 -11.11
CA GLN A 305 4.10 0.72 -11.29
C GLN A 305 5.14 -0.07 -12.12
N ALA A 306 5.27 -1.38 -11.88
CA ALA A 306 6.14 -2.25 -12.68
C ALA A 306 5.67 -2.37 -14.14
N SER A 307 4.37 -2.59 -14.38
CA SER A 307 3.81 -2.66 -15.74
C SER A 307 3.94 -1.35 -16.51
N ILE A 308 3.79 -0.20 -15.86
CA ILE A 308 4.01 1.12 -16.49
C ILE A 308 5.48 1.30 -16.89
N ASN A 309 6.43 0.93 -16.02
CA ASN A 309 7.86 1.01 -16.32
C ASN A 309 8.25 0.06 -17.48
N ILE A 310 7.82 -1.20 -17.43
CA ILE A 310 8.12 -2.18 -18.49
C ILE A 310 7.53 -1.73 -19.84
N ALA A 311 6.25 -1.33 -19.86
CA ALA A 311 5.60 -0.88 -21.09
C ALA A 311 6.20 0.43 -21.66
N MET A 312 6.76 1.30 -20.82
CA MET A 312 7.53 2.47 -21.25
C MET A 312 8.83 2.05 -21.94
N VAL A 313 9.58 1.12 -21.32
CA VAL A 313 10.87 0.63 -21.85
C VAL A 313 10.71 -0.21 -23.12
N THR A 314 9.58 -0.92 -23.28
CA THR A 314 9.23 -1.62 -24.54
C THR A 314 8.51 -0.75 -25.56
N GLY A 315 8.49 0.58 -25.39
CA GLY A 315 7.91 1.52 -26.37
C GLY A 315 6.38 1.50 -26.50
N MET A 316 5.67 0.79 -25.63
CA MET A 316 4.20 0.69 -25.62
C MET A 316 3.52 1.87 -24.90
N LEU A 317 4.25 2.61 -24.05
CA LEU A 317 3.79 3.79 -23.34
C LEU A 317 4.81 4.94 -23.47
N PRO A 318 4.36 6.22 -23.34
CA PRO A 318 5.24 7.37 -23.36
C PRO A 318 6.17 7.43 -22.14
N VAL A 319 7.25 8.21 -22.24
CA VAL A 319 8.26 8.35 -21.20
C VAL A 319 7.74 9.13 -19.99
N ILE A 320 7.11 8.44 -19.04
CA ILE A 320 6.51 9.05 -17.84
C ILE A 320 7.56 9.38 -16.77
N GLY A 321 8.65 8.60 -16.69
CA GLY A 321 9.68 8.71 -15.65
C GLY A 321 9.21 8.18 -14.29
N VAL A 322 9.17 6.85 -14.16
CA VAL A 322 8.74 6.15 -12.94
C VAL A 322 9.61 4.91 -12.71
N PRO A 323 10.24 4.75 -11.52
CA PRO A 323 11.20 3.68 -11.28
C PRO A 323 10.55 2.29 -11.17
N LEU A 324 11.30 1.26 -11.59
CA LEU A 324 10.93 -0.15 -11.52
C LEU A 324 10.99 -0.65 -10.05
N PRO A 325 9.88 -1.07 -9.42
CA PRO A 325 9.82 -1.37 -7.99
C PRO A 325 10.84 -2.43 -7.52
N PHE A 326 11.52 -2.16 -6.41
CA PHE A 326 12.62 -2.94 -5.81
C PHE A 326 13.94 -2.99 -6.62
N ILE A 327 13.92 -2.70 -7.92
CA ILE A 327 15.07 -2.89 -8.81
C ILE A 327 15.81 -1.57 -9.05
N SER A 328 15.11 -0.51 -9.47
CA SER A 328 15.69 0.80 -9.77
C SER A 328 16.38 1.46 -8.59
N TYR A 329 17.33 2.35 -8.89
CA TYR A 329 17.99 3.18 -7.89
C TYR A 329 17.04 4.22 -7.29
N GLY A 330 16.41 3.90 -6.16
CA GLY A 330 15.58 4.85 -5.42
C GLY A 330 15.50 4.51 -3.94
N GLY A 331 16.35 5.14 -3.11
CA GLY A 331 16.48 4.81 -1.67
C GLY A 331 15.17 4.86 -0.89
N SER A 332 14.39 5.95 -1.05
CA SER A 332 13.08 6.10 -0.40
C SER A 332 12.03 5.13 -0.95
N SER A 333 12.06 4.86 -2.26
CA SER A 333 11.15 3.90 -2.90
C SER A 333 11.41 2.49 -2.38
N LEU A 334 12.69 2.06 -2.37
CA LEU A 334 13.11 0.75 -1.87
C LEU A 334 12.73 0.53 -0.40
N ILE A 335 12.95 1.53 0.47
CA ILE A 335 12.51 1.48 1.87
C ILE A 335 10.99 1.35 1.96
N SER A 336 10.23 2.14 1.19
CA SER A 336 8.75 2.11 1.24
C SER A 336 8.17 0.80 0.72
N LEU A 337 8.74 0.23 -0.35
CA LEU A 337 8.35 -1.05 -0.94
C LEU A 337 8.69 -2.25 -0.05
N LEU A 338 9.85 -2.24 0.60
CA LEU A 338 10.20 -3.25 1.61
C LEU A 338 9.33 -3.11 2.87
N ALA A 339 9.05 -1.88 3.32
CA ALA A 339 8.09 -1.63 4.41
C ALA A 339 6.68 -2.14 4.07
N ALA A 340 6.19 -1.87 2.86
CA ALA A 340 4.90 -2.38 2.37
C ALA A 340 4.88 -3.91 2.33
N THR A 341 5.97 -4.54 1.89
CA THR A 341 6.15 -6.00 1.94
C THR A 341 6.11 -6.52 3.37
N GLY A 342 6.67 -5.78 4.34
CA GLY A 342 6.57 -6.09 5.76
C GLY A 342 5.14 -6.12 6.26
N VAL A 343 4.33 -5.13 5.87
CA VAL A 343 2.89 -5.07 6.20
C VAL A 343 2.12 -6.23 5.55
N LEU A 344 2.41 -6.58 4.28
CA LEU A 344 1.81 -7.75 3.62
C LEU A 344 2.17 -9.07 4.31
N ILE A 345 3.40 -9.23 4.81
CA ILE A 345 3.80 -10.40 5.62
C ILE A 345 3.05 -10.41 6.96
N ALA A 346 2.88 -9.26 7.61
CA ALA A 346 2.10 -9.15 8.84
C ALA A 346 0.63 -9.56 8.62
N PHE A 347 0.04 -9.16 7.49
CA PHE A 347 -1.30 -9.58 7.08
C PHE A 347 -1.39 -11.09 6.84
N ALA A 348 -0.49 -11.65 6.02
CA ALA A 348 -0.44 -13.09 5.71
C ALA A 348 -0.31 -13.99 6.96
N ARG A 349 0.32 -13.49 8.03
CA ARG A 349 0.43 -14.17 9.34
C ARG A 349 -0.81 -14.06 10.22
N GLN A 350 -1.78 -13.22 9.85
CA GLN A 350 -2.96 -12.89 10.66
C GLN A 350 -4.28 -13.22 9.96
N THR A 351 -4.24 -13.49 8.66
CA THR A 351 -5.30 -14.17 7.88
C THR A 351 -5.77 -15.45 8.60
N PRO A 352 -7.03 -15.52 9.06
CA PRO A 352 -7.55 -16.74 9.68
C PRO A 352 -7.62 -17.87 8.66
N LEU A 353 -6.98 -19.01 8.93
CA LEU A 353 -7.11 -20.20 8.09
C LEU A 353 -8.52 -20.78 8.22
N GLN A 354 -9.44 -20.31 7.37
CA GLN A 354 -10.56 -21.13 6.89
C GLN A 354 -10.09 -21.89 5.63
N PRO A 355 -10.34 -23.20 5.53
CA PRO A 355 -10.03 -23.96 4.32
C PRO A 355 -10.96 -23.54 3.16
N ILE A 356 -10.49 -23.69 1.93
CA ILE A 356 -11.26 -23.38 0.71
C ILE A 356 -12.44 -24.36 0.49
N VAL A 357 -12.49 -25.44 1.27
CA VAL A 357 -13.62 -26.37 1.35
C VAL A 357 -14.10 -26.40 2.80
N ALA A 358 -15.31 -25.90 3.04
CA ALA A 358 -16.01 -26.07 4.30
C ALA A 358 -16.73 -27.43 4.32
N ASP A 359 -15.97 -28.51 4.52
CA ASP A 359 -16.56 -29.78 4.92
C ASP A 359 -16.94 -29.73 6.42
N GLY A 360 -18.04 -30.38 6.79
CA GLY A 360 -18.69 -30.29 8.10
C GLY A 360 -17.91 -30.93 9.26
N SER A 361 -16.66 -31.30 9.00
CA SER A 361 -15.80 -32.20 9.78
C SER A 361 -14.52 -31.50 10.29
N THR A 362 -14.47 -30.16 10.29
CA THR A 362 -13.26 -29.36 10.55
C THR A 362 -12.71 -29.56 11.97
N THR A 363 -11.85 -30.58 12.11
CA THR A 363 -11.10 -30.88 13.33
C THR A 363 -10.15 -29.73 13.66
N TYR A 364 -10.08 -29.34 14.94
CA TYR A 364 -9.20 -28.26 15.40
C TYR A 364 -7.73 -28.54 15.05
N TYR A 365 -7.05 -27.58 14.42
CA TYR A 365 -5.64 -27.69 14.02
C TYR A 365 -4.72 -27.94 15.23
N ALA A 366 -4.29 -29.19 15.39
CA ALA A 366 -3.36 -29.63 16.42
C ALA A 366 -1.93 -29.15 16.10
N GLY A 367 -1.65 -27.89 16.41
CA GLY A 367 -0.34 -27.26 16.19
C GLY A 367 -0.25 -25.77 16.56
N GLU A 368 -1.37 -25.02 16.57
CA GLU A 368 -1.36 -23.61 16.96
C GLU A 368 -0.92 -23.42 18.43
N THR A 369 0.07 -22.54 18.67
CA THR A 369 0.48 -22.19 20.04
C THR A 369 -0.64 -21.44 20.78
N PRO A 370 -0.69 -21.48 22.13
CA PRO A 370 -1.70 -20.73 22.91
C PRO A 370 -1.71 -19.22 22.63
N LYS A 371 -0.53 -18.63 22.30
CA LYS A 371 -0.41 -17.21 21.94
C LYS A 371 -1.05 -16.89 20.60
N GLU A 372 -0.89 -17.77 19.60
CA GLU A 372 -1.52 -17.61 18.28
C GLU A 372 -3.03 -17.80 18.37
N ARG A 373 -3.50 -18.82 19.09
CA ARG A 373 -4.93 -19.06 19.33
C ARG A 373 -5.60 -17.88 20.05
N ALA A 374 -4.91 -17.26 21.02
CA ALA A 374 -5.38 -16.06 21.70
C ALA A 374 -5.31 -14.77 20.84
N ARG A 375 -4.36 -14.66 19.90
CA ARG A 375 -4.31 -13.58 18.91
C ARG A 375 -5.45 -13.73 17.90
N ARG A 376 -5.69 -14.95 17.41
CA ARG A 376 -6.79 -15.33 16.51
C ARG A 376 -8.16 -15.06 17.14
N SER A 377 -8.36 -15.38 18.42
CA SER A 377 -9.63 -15.08 19.11
C SER A 377 -9.85 -13.58 19.41
N ARG A 378 -8.77 -12.78 19.62
CA ARG A 378 -8.89 -11.32 19.73
C ARG A 378 -9.19 -10.65 18.39
N LEU A 379 -8.47 -10.99 17.32
CA LEU A 379 -8.72 -10.42 16.00
C LEU A 379 -10.07 -10.89 15.45
N GLY A 380 -10.40 -12.17 15.61
CA GLY A 380 -11.69 -12.76 15.24
C GLY A 380 -12.87 -12.00 15.82
N ARG A 381 -12.90 -11.76 17.15
CA ARG A 381 -13.95 -10.98 17.81
C ARG A 381 -14.06 -9.53 17.30
N VAL A 382 -12.97 -8.92 16.83
CA VAL A 382 -13.00 -7.56 16.25
C VAL A 382 -13.57 -7.60 14.83
N VAL A 383 -13.15 -8.56 14.01
CA VAL A 383 -13.66 -8.74 12.64
C VAL A 383 -15.14 -9.15 12.67
N GLU A 384 -15.53 -10.06 13.56
CA GLU A 384 -16.91 -10.50 13.80
C GLU A 384 -17.82 -9.36 14.29
N ALA A 385 -17.32 -8.52 15.21
CA ALA A 385 -18.05 -7.33 15.66
C ALA A 385 -18.12 -6.22 14.60
N GLU A 386 -17.20 -6.17 13.64
CA GLU A 386 -17.30 -5.30 12.47
C GLU A 386 -18.25 -5.86 11.42
N GLN A 387 -18.18 -7.16 11.09
CA GLN A 387 -19.12 -7.85 10.21
C GLN A 387 -20.55 -7.69 10.71
N THR A 388 -20.82 -7.97 11.99
CA THR A 388 -22.14 -7.76 12.62
C THR A 388 -22.64 -6.31 12.48
N ARG A 389 -21.76 -5.30 12.47
CA ARG A 389 -22.13 -3.90 12.23
C ARG A 389 -22.40 -3.59 10.76
N LEU A 390 -21.65 -4.21 9.84
CA LEU A 390 -21.84 -4.09 8.40
C LEU A 390 -23.17 -4.78 7.98
N ASP A 391 -23.43 -5.97 8.51
CA ASP A 391 -24.65 -6.75 8.29
C ASP A 391 -25.87 -6.02 8.86
N ALA A 392 -25.77 -5.47 10.08
CA ALA A 392 -26.82 -4.64 10.69
C ALA A 392 -27.02 -3.28 9.98
N ALA A 393 -26.05 -2.83 9.16
CA ALA A 393 -26.23 -1.66 8.29
C ALA A 393 -26.89 -2.01 6.94
N GLY A 394 -26.91 -3.31 6.57
CA GLY A 394 -27.75 -3.89 5.53
C GLY A 394 -27.43 -3.50 4.08
N ASP A 395 -26.61 -4.30 3.39
CA ASP A 395 -26.54 -4.28 1.93
C ASP A 395 -26.27 -5.69 1.36
N ASP A 396 -27.00 -6.06 0.31
CA ASP A 396 -26.60 -7.17 -0.56
C ASP A 396 -25.45 -6.68 -1.46
N ALA A 397 -24.40 -7.49 -1.60
CA ALA A 397 -23.09 -6.99 -2.05
C ALA A 397 -23.09 -6.34 -3.45
N GLY A 398 -22.42 -5.19 -3.55
CA GLY A 398 -21.90 -4.68 -4.81
C GLY A 398 -20.52 -5.30 -5.08
N PHE A 399 -20.38 -5.94 -6.25
CA PHE A 399 -19.18 -6.60 -6.78
C PHE A 399 -18.39 -7.46 -5.78
N ASP A 400 -18.70 -8.76 -5.74
CA ASP A 400 -17.90 -9.69 -4.96
C ASP A 400 -16.50 -9.86 -5.60
N ILE A 401 -15.45 -9.86 -4.77
CA ILE A 401 -14.09 -10.14 -5.23
C ILE A 401 -13.96 -11.60 -5.70
N TYR A 402 -14.83 -12.49 -5.23
CA TYR A 402 -14.95 -13.86 -5.74
C TYR A 402 -15.54 -13.90 -7.17
N ASP A 403 -16.39 -12.95 -7.59
CA ASP A 403 -16.87 -12.86 -8.98
C ASP A 403 -15.71 -12.48 -9.92
N LEU A 404 -14.90 -11.49 -9.54
CA LEU A 404 -13.67 -11.14 -10.29
C LEU A 404 -12.75 -12.35 -10.46
N LEU A 405 -12.57 -13.11 -9.39
CA LEU A 405 -11.65 -14.25 -9.36
C LEU A 405 -12.26 -15.48 -10.04
N ALA A 406 -13.59 -15.60 -10.12
CA ALA A 406 -14.26 -16.60 -10.95
C ALA A 406 -14.02 -16.38 -12.45
N VAL A 407 -13.94 -15.12 -12.93
CA VAL A 407 -13.52 -14.80 -14.32
C VAL A 407 -12.12 -15.32 -14.63
N PHE A 408 -11.22 -15.36 -13.63
CA PHE A 408 -9.87 -15.94 -13.75
C PHE A 408 -9.78 -17.42 -13.32
N GLY A 409 -10.90 -18.10 -13.05
CA GLY A 409 -10.92 -19.51 -12.61
C GLY A 409 -10.34 -19.78 -11.21
N LEU A 410 -10.16 -18.73 -10.39
CA LEU A 410 -9.54 -18.75 -9.07
C LEU A 410 -10.54 -18.52 -7.91
N GLY A 411 -11.80 -18.20 -8.20
CA GLY A 411 -12.87 -18.00 -7.22
C GLY A 411 -13.64 -19.29 -6.89
N PRO A 412 -14.22 -19.43 -5.70
CA PRO A 412 -15.20 -20.47 -5.41
C PRO A 412 -16.44 -20.34 -6.32
N ARG A 413 -17.10 -21.46 -6.66
CA ARG A 413 -18.45 -21.40 -7.23
C ARG A 413 -19.40 -20.82 -6.20
N ALA A 414 -19.98 -19.66 -6.47
CA ALA A 414 -20.99 -19.05 -5.61
C ALA A 414 -22.17 -20.03 -5.37
N PRO A 415 -22.63 -20.22 -4.13
CA PRO A 415 -23.82 -21.01 -3.86
C PRO A 415 -25.03 -20.34 -4.54
N GLN A 416 -25.86 -21.12 -5.22
CA GLN A 416 -27.05 -20.58 -5.88
C GLN A 416 -27.94 -19.90 -4.85
N LYS A 417 -28.10 -18.57 -4.95
CA LYS A 417 -29.10 -17.82 -4.17
C LYS A 417 -30.50 -18.29 -4.59
N GLY A 418 -31.04 -19.26 -3.85
CA GLY A 418 -32.42 -19.71 -4.00
C GLY A 418 -33.36 -18.51 -3.90
N ARG A 419 -34.19 -18.30 -4.93
CA ARG A 419 -35.17 -17.22 -4.96
C ARG A 419 -36.17 -17.43 -3.83
N SER A 420 -36.06 -16.65 -2.75
CA SER A 420 -37.07 -16.58 -1.69
C SER A 420 -38.39 -16.12 -2.29
N GLY A 421 -39.33 -17.05 -2.48
CA GLY A 421 -40.64 -16.77 -3.05
C GLY A 421 -41.42 -15.79 -2.18
N SER A 422 -42.02 -14.78 -2.79
CA SER A 422 -42.90 -13.86 -2.09
C SER A 422 -44.18 -14.58 -1.65
N THR A 423 -44.37 -14.76 -0.35
CA THR A 423 -45.65 -15.16 0.26
C THR A 423 -46.17 -14.02 1.12
N ARG A 424 -47.32 -13.45 0.72
CA ARG A 424 -48.06 -12.43 1.48
C ARG A 424 -48.56 -12.99 2.82
N PRO A 425 -48.72 -12.15 3.86
CA PRO A 425 -49.27 -12.59 5.13
C PRO A 425 -50.75 -12.98 4.97
N SER A 426 -51.10 -14.16 5.50
CA SER A 426 -52.50 -14.56 5.71
C SER A 426 -52.86 -14.44 7.19
N THR A 427 -54.01 -13.85 7.47
CA THR A 427 -54.57 -13.71 8.82
C THR A 427 -55.51 -14.87 9.15
N ASN A 428 -55.78 -15.08 10.44
CA ASN A 428 -56.76 -16.02 11.02
C ASN A 428 -56.56 -17.52 10.73
N ARG A 429 -56.19 -18.27 11.77
CA ARG A 429 -57.20 -19.01 12.56
C ARG A 429 -56.72 -19.34 13.99
N ARG A 430 -57.68 -19.44 14.93
CA ARG A 430 -57.51 -20.07 16.25
C ARG A 430 -57.94 -21.55 16.18
N VAL A 431 -57.78 -22.25 17.32
CA VAL A 431 -58.35 -23.56 17.70
C VAL A 431 -57.55 -24.78 17.21
N GLY A 432 -57.33 -25.74 18.12
CA GLY A 432 -56.65 -27.01 17.86
C GLY A 432 -56.02 -27.61 19.12
N GLN A 433 -56.80 -28.30 19.95
CA GLN A 433 -56.26 -29.08 21.07
C GLN A 433 -55.73 -30.45 20.60
N ALA A 434 -54.75 -30.95 21.33
CA ALA A 434 -54.35 -32.35 21.54
C ALA A 434 -54.99 -33.46 20.67
N ARG A 435 -54.12 -34.28 20.05
CA ARG A 435 -54.06 -35.72 20.39
C ARG A 435 -52.74 -36.37 20.01
N THR A 436 -52.16 -37.10 20.97
CA THR A 436 -51.18 -38.16 20.70
C THR A 436 -51.93 -39.45 20.38
N THR A 437 -51.42 -40.26 19.44
CA THR A 437 -51.75 -41.69 19.30
C THR A 437 -50.60 -42.40 18.57
N PRO A 438 -50.32 -43.69 18.83
CA PRO A 438 -48.99 -44.25 18.56
C PRO A 438 -48.93 -45.29 17.41
N SER A 439 -47.72 -45.46 16.87
CA SER A 439 -47.24 -46.63 16.12
C SER A 439 -45.70 -46.68 16.25
N GLY A 440 -45.01 -47.82 16.31
CA GLY A 440 -45.46 -49.22 16.27
C GLY A 440 -44.32 -50.16 16.74
N ARG A 441 -44.66 -51.43 17.04
CA ARG A 441 -43.78 -52.44 17.64
C ARG A 441 -42.46 -52.69 16.88
N ALA A 442 -41.37 -52.89 17.63
CA ALA A 442 -40.37 -53.94 17.34
C ALA A 442 -39.68 -54.41 18.64
N SER A 443 -39.25 -55.68 18.67
CA SER A 443 -38.51 -56.33 19.78
C SER A 443 -37.02 -55.85 19.83
N ALA A 444 -36.18 -56.14 20.84
CA ALA A 444 -36.19 -57.28 21.76
C ALA A 444 -35.28 -57.12 23.02
N ASN A 445 -35.50 -58.01 23.99
CA ASN A 445 -34.49 -58.68 24.83
C ASN A 445 -33.65 -57.88 25.87
N ARG A 446 -33.86 -58.22 27.16
CA ARG A 446 -32.91 -58.99 28.02
C ARG A 446 -32.56 -58.38 29.39
N ARG A 447 -32.77 -59.17 30.47
CA ARG A 447 -32.28 -59.02 31.87
C ARG A 447 -32.81 -57.79 32.65
N GLN A 448 -32.81 -57.72 33.99
CA GLN A 448 -32.96 -58.64 35.15
C GLN A 448 -32.69 -57.77 36.42
N GLY A 449 -33.30 -58.08 37.57
CA GLY A 449 -33.22 -57.26 38.80
C GLY A 449 -34.52 -56.48 39.03
N SER A 450 -35.22 -56.55 40.18
CA SER A 450 -34.78 -56.32 41.58
C SER A 450 -34.38 -54.86 41.82
N GLY A 451 -35.02 -54.08 42.69
CA GLY A 451 -36.12 -54.42 43.60
C GLY A 451 -36.52 -53.20 44.48
N SER A 452 -37.02 -53.47 45.69
CA SER A 452 -37.40 -52.50 46.73
C SER A 452 -38.65 -51.64 46.50
N SER A 453 -39.69 -51.99 47.25
CA SER A 453 -40.83 -51.16 47.66
C SER A 453 -40.42 -49.86 48.38
N GLY A 454 -41.33 -48.87 48.43
CA GLY A 454 -41.10 -47.60 49.15
C GLY A 454 -42.32 -46.66 49.21
N GLN A 455 -43.46 -47.12 49.75
CA GLN A 455 -44.65 -46.25 49.91
C GLN A 455 -44.51 -45.31 51.13
N ARG A 456 -44.80 -44.01 50.96
CA ARG A 456 -45.61 -43.26 51.94
C ARG A 456 -46.27 -42.00 51.35
N LYS A 457 -47.56 -41.82 51.69
CA LYS A 457 -48.30 -40.54 51.70
C LYS A 457 -48.00 -39.86 53.07
N THR A 458 -48.31 -38.59 53.37
CA THR A 458 -49.08 -37.51 52.72
C THR A 458 -48.16 -36.27 52.52
N THR A 459 -48.49 -34.96 52.50
CA THR A 459 -49.71 -34.14 52.78
C THR A 459 -49.68 -32.79 52.02
N ARG A 460 -50.62 -31.90 52.36
CA ARG A 460 -50.76 -30.46 52.05
C ARG A 460 -51.13 -29.75 53.40
N PRO A 461 -51.29 -28.41 53.55
CA PRO A 461 -51.70 -27.43 52.52
C PRO A 461 -51.04 -26.02 52.54
N GLN A 462 -51.64 -25.16 51.71
CA GLN A 462 -51.57 -23.69 51.56
C GLN A 462 -51.42 -22.91 52.90
N GLN A 463 -50.91 -21.67 52.96
CA GLN A 463 -51.33 -20.40 52.30
C GLN A 463 -50.21 -19.31 52.43
N ASN A 464 -50.31 -18.03 52.02
CA ASN A 464 -50.76 -17.35 50.78
C ASN A 464 -50.53 -15.81 50.97
N ARG A 465 -50.41 -15.03 49.88
CA ARG A 465 -50.60 -13.55 49.74
C ARG A 465 -49.60 -12.49 50.32
N GLN A 466 -49.15 -11.64 49.38
CA GLN A 466 -49.17 -10.14 49.39
C GLN A 466 -48.21 -9.35 50.31
N GLN A 467 -47.24 -8.58 49.78
CA GLN A 467 -47.28 -7.25 49.09
C GLN A 467 -47.12 -6.06 50.07
N GLY A 468 -46.10 -5.21 49.85
CA GLY A 468 -45.91 -3.95 50.60
C GLY A 468 -44.65 -3.16 50.20
N GLN A 469 -44.85 -1.91 49.78
CA GLN A 469 -43.85 -0.85 49.46
C GLN A 469 -44.60 0.50 49.52
N PRO A 470 -43.95 1.69 49.56
CA PRO A 470 -42.54 2.01 49.85
C PRO A 470 -42.37 3.27 50.78
N GLN A 471 -41.16 3.87 50.79
CA GLN A 471 -40.81 5.27 51.15
C GLN A 471 -40.79 5.76 52.62
N ARG A 472 -39.64 6.36 53.00
CA ARG A 472 -39.55 7.78 53.46
C ARG A 472 -38.13 8.35 53.35
N ALA A 473 -38.02 9.68 53.36
CA ALA A 473 -36.77 10.45 53.43
C ALA A 473 -36.46 10.83 54.92
N GLY A 474 -35.35 11.47 55.30
CA GLY A 474 -34.24 12.11 54.57
C GLY A 474 -33.34 12.91 55.56
N GLN A 475 -32.72 14.01 55.10
CA GLN A 475 -31.85 14.94 55.88
C GLN A 475 -30.48 14.39 56.33
N GLN A 476 -29.45 15.19 56.63
CA GLN A 476 -28.93 16.48 56.07
C GLN A 476 -27.47 16.64 56.55
N GLY A 477 -26.66 17.47 55.89
CA GLY A 477 -25.33 17.85 56.40
C GLY A 477 -24.37 18.31 55.31
N ALA A 478 -23.90 19.55 55.37
CA ALA A 478 -22.98 20.12 54.39
C ALA A 478 -21.95 21.02 55.06
N HIS A 479 -20.66 20.91 54.69
CA HIS A 479 -19.66 21.96 54.94
C HIS A 479 -18.50 21.95 53.93
N ARG A 480 -18.04 23.17 53.63
CA ARG A 480 -16.89 23.65 52.82
C ARG A 480 -16.67 25.11 53.32
N PRO A 481 -15.62 25.87 52.95
CA PRO A 481 -14.41 25.55 52.18
C PRO A 481 -13.10 26.10 52.80
N ARG A 482 -11.96 25.95 52.10
CA ARG A 482 -11.05 27.11 51.88
C ARG A 482 -10.12 26.89 50.67
N ALA A 483 -9.37 27.94 50.31
CA ALA A 483 -8.48 28.05 49.15
C ALA A 483 -7.34 29.06 49.44
N THR A 484 -6.64 29.55 48.40
CA THR A 484 -5.39 30.38 48.39
C THR A 484 -4.12 29.54 48.66
N SER A 485 -2.92 29.89 48.18
CA SER A 485 -2.40 31.08 47.44
C SER A 485 -1.27 30.64 46.45
N ALA A 486 -0.41 31.51 45.90
CA ALA A 486 -0.62 32.50 44.83
C ALA A 486 0.75 32.95 44.23
N ALA A 487 0.73 33.56 43.02
CA ALA A 487 1.74 34.50 42.47
C ALA A 487 3.16 34.03 42.01
N THR A 488 3.73 34.88 41.14
CA THR A 488 5.00 34.85 40.36
C THR A 488 5.98 35.93 40.92
N PRO A 489 7.06 36.50 40.25
CA PRO A 489 7.83 36.19 39.02
C PRO A 489 9.40 36.34 39.06
N LYS A 490 10.09 35.92 37.97
CA LYS A 490 11.33 36.53 37.38
C LYS A 490 12.65 36.50 38.24
N PRO A 491 13.83 36.98 37.75
CA PRO A 491 14.20 37.54 36.44
C PRO A 491 15.27 36.72 35.66
N ALA A 492 15.88 37.33 34.64
CA ALA A 492 16.88 36.71 33.75
C ALA A 492 18.31 37.24 33.96
N GLN A 493 19.30 36.53 33.42
CA GLN A 493 20.61 37.09 33.04
C GLN A 493 20.98 36.68 31.61
N SER A 494 21.98 37.36 31.03
CA SER A 494 22.32 37.32 29.60
C SER A 494 23.82 37.63 29.40
N LYS A 495 24.23 37.90 28.15
CA LYS A 495 25.54 38.43 27.72
C LYS A 495 26.69 37.39 27.59
N PRO A 496 27.72 37.68 26.76
CA PRO A 496 27.91 36.84 25.56
C PRO A 496 29.38 36.53 25.18
N GLN A 497 29.58 36.03 23.95
CA GLN A 497 30.80 36.12 23.13
C GLN A 497 32.13 35.63 23.74
N GLU A 498 32.68 34.55 23.16
CA GLU A 498 34.12 34.48 22.92
C GLU A 498 34.40 34.08 21.46
N LYS A 499 35.07 34.96 20.70
CA LYS A 499 35.73 34.59 19.45
C LYS A 499 36.98 33.77 19.79
N ARG A 500 37.18 32.60 19.17
CA ARG A 500 38.51 31.99 19.06
C ARG A 500 38.90 31.72 17.61
N GLU A 501 39.41 32.77 16.98
CA GLU A 501 40.36 32.63 15.88
C GLU A 501 41.68 32.12 16.46
N SER A 502 42.17 30.95 16.03
CA SER A 502 43.51 30.48 16.41
C SER A 502 44.24 29.72 15.30
N LYS A 503 44.97 30.51 14.49
CA LYS A 503 46.28 30.19 13.88
C LYS A 503 46.42 28.89 13.06
N LEU A 504 46.50 29.07 11.74
CA LEU A 504 47.33 28.22 10.88
C LEU A 504 48.82 28.33 11.26
N PRO A 505 49.59 27.24 11.12
CA PRO A 505 50.98 27.26 10.67
C PRO A 505 51.05 27.28 9.11
N PRO A 506 52.19 27.68 8.51
CA PRO A 506 52.25 28.04 7.09
C PRO A 506 52.73 26.92 6.15
N GLY A 507 52.42 27.02 4.85
CA GLY A 507 53.17 26.28 3.83
C GLY A 507 52.47 25.97 2.49
N LEU A 508 52.18 26.98 1.66
CA LEU A 508 52.33 27.00 0.19
C LEU A 508 51.57 28.22 -0.41
N ALA A 509 52.17 28.89 -1.40
CA ALA A 509 51.64 30.14 -1.97
C ALA A 509 50.75 29.90 -3.22
N PRO A 510 49.70 30.72 -3.44
CA PRO A 510 48.83 30.60 -4.60
C PRO A 510 49.46 31.21 -5.87
N LEU A 511 49.59 30.41 -6.94
CA LEU A 511 49.99 30.90 -8.25
C LEU A 511 48.89 31.76 -8.89
N LYS A 512 49.19 33.04 -9.13
CA LYS A 512 48.32 33.97 -9.86
C LYS A 512 48.54 33.87 -11.37
N SER A 513 47.41 33.88 -12.10
CA SER A 513 47.21 34.47 -13.43
C SER A 513 48.25 34.23 -14.54
N ILE A 514 47.82 33.54 -15.61
CA ILE A 514 48.23 33.87 -16.98
C ILE A 514 46.99 34.19 -17.82
N ARG A 515 46.84 35.45 -18.22
CA ARG A 515 46.01 35.83 -19.38
C ARG A 515 46.80 35.44 -20.64
N ARG A 516 46.14 34.79 -21.60
CA ARG A 516 46.52 34.87 -23.02
C ARG A 516 45.26 34.97 -23.88
N GLY A 517 44.86 36.20 -24.18
CA GLY A 517 44.18 36.47 -25.45
C GLY A 517 45.25 36.77 -26.51
N ARG A 518 45.04 36.32 -27.75
CA ARG A 518 45.78 36.84 -28.90
C ARG A 518 44.95 36.68 -30.17
N GLU A 519 44.33 37.77 -30.59
CA GLU A 519 43.83 37.89 -31.96
C GLU A 519 45.01 38.05 -32.92
N HIS A 520 44.92 37.45 -34.10
CA HIS A 520 44.94 38.17 -35.38
C HIS A 520 45.01 37.21 -36.59
N ARG A 521 44.13 37.44 -37.57
CA ARG A 521 44.35 37.37 -39.04
C ARG A 521 44.85 36.03 -39.65
N SER A 522 44.50 35.65 -40.88
CA SER A 522 43.63 36.25 -41.92
C SER A 522 43.40 35.24 -43.04
N GLY A 523 42.31 35.36 -43.79
CA GLY A 523 42.21 34.75 -45.14
C GLY A 523 40.85 34.12 -45.47
N GLY A 524 40.08 34.79 -46.33
CA GLY A 524 39.30 34.12 -47.37
C GLY A 524 40.13 34.06 -48.68
N PRO A 525 39.55 33.88 -49.88
CA PRO A 525 38.12 34.02 -50.21
C PRO A 525 37.55 32.93 -51.16
N ARG A 526 36.34 33.21 -51.70
CA ARG A 526 35.59 32.49 -52.76
C ARG A 526 34.93 31.17 -52.31
N LYS A 527 33.69 30.83 -52.69
CA LYS A 527 32.91 30.98 -53.95
C LYS A 527 33.41 30.13 -55.11
N GLU A 528 32.84 28.94 -55.23
CA GLU A 528 31.95 28.59 -56.34
C GLU A 528 30.64 28.02 -55.76
#